data_AF-A0A1W4WI47-F1
#
_entry.id   AF-A0A1W4WI47-F1
#
_cell.length_a   1.000
_cell.length_b   1.000
_cell.length_c   1.000
_cell.angle_alpha   90.00
_cell.angle_beta   90.00
_cell.angle_gamma   90.00
#
_symmetry.space_group_name_H-M   'P 1'
#
loop_
_entity.id
_entity.type
_entity.pdbx_description
1 polymer ?
#
loop_
_entity_poly.entity_id
_entity_poly.type
_entity_poly.pdbx_seq_one_letter_code
_entity_poly.pdbx_strand_id
1 'polypeptide(L)'
;MSKNVDSLQLPSTEMFDGSVVDSCNIQQKINNLLETIKQERLKFNSYCILIEIISDSIKNNSISENVKQKVEKVVFTARVNTCLEIKNLTAYESLSSQLLGVLEISPVELTSEERYELKNVVQQTLSKRFSDFTCNLEKANIPQYDSMDSHLKLSSYLNPSLPVKILFEEKLKLNKQQDLYYKNLIQYYKILEDFIKLRVNKFPSCCQGKVQEYNYLNKMYGLRAEVLNSKVNLGIFTETKSSLASYKGIIKELKEQQKKSKYEILKLRELKEQYLQVSNKQFNEILTSYKHYKASYEKIKILHEKLNLS
;
A
#
# COMPACT_ATOMS: atom_id res chain seq x y z
N MET A 1 -73.91 19.28 -15.01
CA MET A 1 -72.99 19.82 -16.03
C MET A 1 -72.50 21.18 -15.57
N SER A 2 -71.17 21.39 -15.59
CA SER A 2 -70.36 22.63 -15.57
C SER A 2 -70.77 23.81 -14.68
N LYS A 3 -69.90 24.60 -14.03
CA LYS A 3 -68.45 24.69 -13.77
C LYS A 3 -68.36 25.89 -12.80
N ASN A 4 -67.44 25.90 -11.84
CA ASN A 4 -66.55 27.06 -11.63
C ASN A 4 -65.41 26.74 -10.66
N VAL A 5 -64.26 27.25 -11.05
CA VAL A 5 -62.96 27.31 -10.37
C VAL A 5 -63.01 28.49 -9.40
N ASP A 6 -62.43 28.34 -8.21
CA ASP A 6 -61.53 29.35 -7.62
C ASP A 6 -60.85 28.85 -6.33
N SER A 7 -59.52 28.82 -6.43
CA SER A 7 -58.43 28.94 -5.45
C SER A 7 -58.71 28.84 -3.94
N LEU A 8 -57.91 28.01 -3.25
CA LEU A 8 -57.29 28.38 -1.97
C LEU A 8 -55.96 27.62 -1.77
N GLN A 9 -54.97 28.35 -1.26
CA GLN A 9 -53.53 28.15 -1.38
C GLN A 9 -52.96 26.93 -0.65
N LEU A 10 -51.95 26.28 -1.28
CA LEU A 10 -50.96 25.45 -0.59
C LEU A 10 -50.07 26.35 0.29
N PRO A 11 -49.89 26.08 1.59
CA PRO A 11 -48.84 26.72 2.36
C PRO A 11 -47.48 26.16 1.93
N SER A 12 -46.58 27.08 1.65
CA SER A 12 -45.17 26.87 1.34
C SER A 12 -44.47 25.97 2.35
N THR A 13 -43.76 24.96 1.83
CA THR A 13 -42.84 24.09 2.53
C THR A 13 -41.70 24.92 3.12
N GLU A 14 -41.82 25.34 4.38
CA GLU A 14 -40.67 25.76 5.16
C GLU A 14 -39.86 24.51 5.53
N MET A 15 -38.57 24.57 5.22
CA MET A 15 -37.61 23.50 5.41
C MET A 15 -37.45 23.18 6.89
N PHE A 16 -38.02 22.05 7.34
CA PHE A 16 -37.73 21.44 8.63
C PHE A 16 -36.71 20.31 8.46
N ASP A 17 -35.46 20.64 8.77
CA ASP A 17 -34.27 19.78 8.74
C ASP A 17 -34.21 18.84 9.97
N GLY A 18 -35.30 18.12 10.24
CA GLY A 18 -35.48 17.30 11.47
C GLY A 18 -35.97 15.86 11.26
N SER A 19 -36.24 15.42 10.03
CA SER A 19 -36.96 14.15 9.76
C SER A 19 -36.11 12.87 9.73
N VAL A 20 -34.78 12.99 9.76
CA VAL A 20 -33.88 11.84 9.59
C VAL A 20 -33.65 11.08 10.91
N VAL A 21 -33.74 11.75 12.06
CA VAL A 21 -33.47 11.14 13.37
C VAL A 21 -34.66 10.30 13.86
N ASP A 22 -35.90 10.74 13.60
CA ASP A 22 -37.11 10.03 14.02
C ASP A 22 -37.41 8.80 13.16
N SER A 23 -37.09 8.84 11.86
CA SER A 23 -37.27 7.68 10.96
C SER A 23 -36.39 6.50 11.37
N CYS A 24 -35.14 6.74 11.80
CA CYS A 24 -34.24 5.70 12.28
C CYS A 24 -34.75 5.03 13.58
N ASN A 25 -35.31 5.83 14.49
CA ASN A 25 -35.82 5.37 15.78
C ASN A 25 -37.12 4.55 15.63
N ILE A 26 -37.98 4.95 14.68
CA ILE A 26 -39.17 4.20 14.29
C ILE A 26 -38.78 2.89 13.60
N GLN A 27 -37.79 2.90 12.70
CA GLN A 27 -37.27 1.71 12.03
C GLN A 27 -36.73 0.68 13.04
N GLN A 28 -35.99 1.14 14.07
CA GLN A 28 -35.48 0.27 15.13
C GLN A 28 -36.61 -0.32 15.99
N LYS A 29 -37.65 0.46 16.34
CA LYS A 29 -38.83 -0.06 17.06
C LYS A 29 -39.59 -1.11 16.24
N ILE A 30 -39.76 -0.89 14.94
CA ILE A 30 -40.38 -1.85 14.03
C ILE A 30 -39.54 -3.13 13.96
N ASN A 31 -38.22 -3.01 13.82
CA ASN A 31 -37.32 -4.18 13.81
C ASN A 31 -37.37 -4.97 15.12
N ASN A 32 -37.41 -4.28 16.27
CA ASN A 32 -37.55 -4.93 17.57
C ASN A 32 -38.89 -5.67 17.68
N LEU A 33 -40.01 -5.05 17.29
CA LEU A 33 -41.32 -5.69 17.27
C LEU A 33 -41.37 -6.91 16.34
N LEU A 34 -40.74 -6.82 15.16
CA LEU A 34 -40.62 -7.95 14.24
C LEU A 34 -39.81 -9.10 14.85
N GLU A 35 -38.72 -8.81 15.56
CA GLU A 35 -37.97 -9.83 16.30
C GLU A 35 -38.79 -10.46 17.43
N THR A 36 -39.56 -9.67 18.18
CA THR A 36 -40.47 -10.20 19.21
C THR A 36 -41.55 -11.10 18.60
N ILE A 37 -42.16 -10.70 17.48
CA ILE A 37 -43.16 -11.52 16.75
C ILE A 37 -42.53 -12.81 16.23
N LYS A 38 -41.30 -12.76 15.70
CA LYS A 38 -40.58 -13.97 15.29
C LYS A 38 -40.33 -14.90 16.46
N GLN A 39 -39.93 -14.35 17.62
CA GLN A 39 -39.69 -15.14 18.82
C GLN A 39 -40.99 -15.80 19.33
N GLU A 40 -42.09 -15.06 19.41
CA GLU A 40 -43.39 -15.62 19.81
C GLU A 40 -43.89 -16.68 18.84
N ARG A 41 -43.72 -16.46 17.52
CA ARG A 41 -44.04 -17.48 16.50
C ARG A 41 -43.20 -18.74 16.66
N LEU A 42 -41.90 -18.61 16.99
CA LEU A 42 -41.04 -19.76 17.24
C LEU A 42 -41.46 -20.52 18.51
N LYS A 43 -41.81 -19.80 19.59
CA LYS A 43 -42.35 -20.41 20.81
C LYS A 43 -43.65 -21.17 20.51
N PHE A 44 -44.58 -20.55 19.78
CA PHE A 44 -45.83 -21.18 19.37
C PHE A 44 -45.60 -22.43 18.54
N ASN A 45 -44.73 -22.36 17.52
CA ASN A 45 -44.37 -23.53 16.72
C ASN A 45 -43.77 -24.66 17.57
N SER A 46 -42.87 -24.33 18.51
CA SER A 46 -42.29 -25.33 19.40
C SER A 46 -43.33 -25.99 20.31
N TYR A 47 -44.31 -25.20 20.77
CA TYR A 47 -45.42 -25.68 21.58
C TYR A 47 -46.36 -26.59 20.78
N CYS A 48 -46.70 -26.25 19.53
CA CYS A 48 -47.47 -27.12 18.64
C CYS A 48 -46.76 -28.46 18.39
N ILE A 49 -45.45 -28.42 18.11
CA ILE A 49 -44.64 -29.62 17.89
C ILE A 49 -44.64 -30.51 19.15
N LEU A 50 -44.47 -29.92 20.35
CA LEU A 50 -44.52 -30.66 21.61
C LEU A 50 -45.89 -31.31 21.83
N ILE A 51 -46.98 -30.58 21.57
CA ILE A 51 -48.35 -31.12 21.66
C ILE A 51 -48.56 -32.28 20.69
N GLU A 52 -48.06 -32.19 19.46
CA GLU A 52 -48.14 -33.27 18.47
C GLU A 52 -47.36 -34.50 18.93
N ILE A 53 -46.12 -34.31 19.40
CA ILE A 53 -45.28 -35.40 19.90
C ILE A 53 -45.93 -36.09 21.11
N ILE A 54 -46.52 -35.31 22.02
CA ILE A 54 -47.25 -35.86 23.18
C ILE A 54 -48.49 -36.64 22.70
N SER A 55 -49.27 -36.07 21.77
CA SER A 55 -50.45 -36.73 21.20
C SER A 55 -50.10 -38.05 20.52
N ASP A 56 -49.01 -38.09 19.77
CA ASP A 56 -48.54 -39.29 19.07
C ASP A 56 -47.92 -40.31 20.04
N SER A 57 -47.31 -39.84 21.14
CA SER A 57 -46.76 -40.69 22.20
C SER A 57 -47.86 -41.43 22.96
N ILE A 58 -49.04 -40.81 23.13
CA ILE A 58 -50.20 -41.40 23.80
C ILE A 58 -50.86 -42.48 22.93
N LYS A 59 -50.94 -42.25 21.60
CA LYS A 59 -51.57 -43.18 20.65
C LYS A 59 -50.76 -44.46 20.43
N ASN A 60 -49.43 -44.38 20.45
CA ASN A 60 -48.57 -45.45 19.95
C ASN A 60 -47.83 -46.26 21.03
N ASN A 61 -47.89 -45.87 22.31
CA ASN A 61 -47.11 -46.53 23.38
C ASN A 61 -47.98 -47.16 24.48
N SER A 62 -47.36 -48.06 25.23
CA SER A 62 -47.91 -48.80 26.38
C SER A 62 -47.95 -47.96 27.66
N ILE A 63 -48.58 -46.78 27.61
CA ILE A 63 -48.92 -45.99 28.80
C ILE A 63 -50.20 -46.56 29.41
N SER A 64 -50.36 -46.48 30.73
CA SER A 64 -51.60 -46.85 31.40
C SER A 64 -52.82 -46.02 30.91
N GLU A 65 -53.97 -46.67 30.73
CA GLU A 65 -55.18 -46.04 30.15
C GLU A 65 -55.65 -44.81 30.95
N ASN A 66 -55.47 -44.85 32.27
CA ASN A 66 -55.77 -43.71 33.16
C ASN A 66 -54.87 -42.50 32.88
N VAL A 67 -53.59 -42.71 32.60
CA VAL A 67 -52.65 -41.64 32.25
C VAL A 67 -52.95 -41.11 30.86
N LYS A 68 -53.31 -41.96 29.89
CA LYS A 68 -53.73 -41.52 28.55
C LYS A 68 -54.92 -40.57 28.62
N GLN A 69 -55.98 -40.94 29.33
CA GLN A 69 -57.17 -40.10 29.47
C GLN A 69 -56.89 -38.78 30.20
N LYS A 70 -56.01 -38.79 31.21
CA LYS A 70 -55.59 -37.56 31.90
C LYS A 70 -54.77 -36.65 30.98
N VAL A 71 -53.80 -37.19 30.25
CA VAL A 71 -52.94 -36.40 29.36
C VAL A 71 -53.76 -35.87 28.16
N GLU A 72 -54.69 -36.65 27.61
CA GLU A 72 -55.61 -36.17 26.56
C GLU A 72 -56.48 -35.02 27.04
N LYS A 73 -57.02 -35.11 28.27
CA LYS A 73 -57.74 -34.00 28.91
C LYS A 73 -56.83 -32.79 29.08
N VAL A 74 -55.59 -32.96 29.57
CA VAL A 74 -54.62 -31.86 29.73
C VAL A 74 -54.29 -31.20 28.39
N VAL A 75 -54.00 -31.99 27.35
CA VAL A 75 -53.70 -31.49 26.00
C VAL A 75 -54.91 -30.77 25.39
N PHE A 76 -56.11 -31.31 25.58
CA PHE A 76 -57.36 -30.68 25.14
C PHE A 76 -57.57 -29.33 25.84
N THR A 77 -57.41 -29.29 27.16
CA THR A 77 -57.48 -28.06 27.98
C THR A 77 -56.47 -27.02 27.49
N ALA A 78 -55.23 -27.47 27.26
CA ALA A 78 -54.14 -26.62 26.83
C ALA A 78 -54.35 -26.04 25.41
N ARG A 79 -54.99 -26.81 24.51
CA ARG A 79 -55.40 -26.33 23.18
C ARG A 79 -56.55 -25.31 23.26
N VAL A 80 -57.55 -25.61 24.08
CA VAL A 80 -58.71 -24.73 24.29
C VAL A 80 -58.27 -23.39 24.88
N ASN A 81 -57.41 -23.39 25.89
CA ASN A 81 -56.84 -22.18 26.52
C ASN A 81 -55.90 -21.38 25.59
N THR A 82 -55.35 -22.00 24.54
CA THR A 82 -54.55 -21.27 23.53
C THR A 82 -55.39 -20.69 22.39
N CYS A 83 -56.55 -21.28 22.09
CA CYS A 83 -57.44 -20.82 21.02
C CYS A 83 -58.47 -19.81 21.50
N LEU A 84 -58.98 -20.01 22.71
CA LEU A 84 -59.75 -19.04 23.45
C LEU A 84 -58.74 -18.39 24.39
N GLU A 85 -58.40 -17.13 24.18
CA GLU A 85 -57.68 -16.33 25.20
C GLU A 85 -58.58 -16.19 26.43
N ILE A 86 -58.78 -17.28 27.16
CA ILE A 86 -59.40 -17.27 28.48
C ILE A 86 -58.31 -16.65 29.34
N LYS A 87 -58.32 -15.32 29.40
CA LYS A 87 -57.56 -14.56 30.39
C LYS A 87 -57.74 -15.29 31.70
N ASN A 88 -56.62 -15.58 32.37
CA ASN A 88 -56.58 -16.14 33.71
C ASN A 88 -57.45 -15.30 34.63
N LEU A 89 -58.74 -15.60 34.67
CA LEU A 89 -59.68 -15.12 35.66
C LEU A 89 -59.15 -15.73 36.96
N THR A 90 -58.78 -14.85 37.88
CA THR A 90 -58.33 -15.26 39.21
C THR A 90 -59.30 -16.29 39.78
N ALA A 91 -58.80 -17.21 40.61
CA ALA A 91 -59.51 -18.40 41.11
C ALA A 91 -60.87 -18.15 41.79
N TYR A 92 -61.30 -16.89 41.92
CA TYR A 92 -62.58 -16.47 42.47
C TYR A 92 -63.66 -16.19 41.40
N GLU A 93 -63.29 -15.95 40.13
CA GLU A 93 -64.22 -15.62 39.04
C GLU A 93 -64.50 -16.81 38.09
N SER A 94 -63.81 -17.95 38.27
CA SER A 94 -63.95 -19.13 37.41
C SER A 94 -65.27 -19.89 37.62
N LEU A 95 -65.90 -19.78 38.79
CA LEU A 95 -67.04 -20.58 39.24
C LEU A 95 -68.35 -20.39 38.45
N SER A 96 -68.43 -19.47 37.48
CA SER A 96 -69.69 -19.19 36.78
C SER A 96 -69.61 -18.89 35.28
N SER A 97 -68.48 -19.13 34.60
CA SER A 97 -68.36 -18.83 33.16
C SER A 97 -68.38 -20.09 32.30
N GLN A 98 -69.58 -20.60 32.00
CA GLN A 98 -69.78 -21.54 30.90
C GLN A 98 -69.63 -20.80 29.56
N LEU A 99 -68.44 -20.85 28.97
CA LEU A 99 -68.26 -20.45 27.57
C LEU A 99 -68.46 -21.67 26.66
N LEU A 100 -69.53 -21.65 25.86
CA LEU A 100 -69.83 -22.64 24.81
C LEU A 100 -70.00 -24.10 25.29
N GLY A 101 -70.64 -24.33 26.44
CA GLY A 101 -71.04 -25.67 26.88
C GLY A 101 -69.90 -26.62 27.25
N VAL A 102 -68.65 -26.13 27.26
CA VAL A 102 -67.52 -26.85 27.87
C VAL A 102 -67.61 -26.59 29.37
N LEU A 103 -68.05 -27.61 30.11
CA LEU A 103 -68.05 -27.59 31.58
C LEU A 103 -66.64 -27.24 32.07
N GLU A 104 -66.54 -26.44 33.14
CA GLU A 104 -65.29 -26.08 33.83
C GLU A 104 -64.28 -27.22 33.73
N ILE A 105 -63.22 -27.00 32.98
CA ILE A 105 -62.17 -27.99 32.87
C ILE A 105 -61.39 -27.91 34.18
N SER A 106 -61.78 -28.73 35.16
CA SER A 106 -61.03 -28.83 36.42
C SER A 106 -59.56 -29.08 36.07
N PRO A 107 -58.59 -28.38 36.69
CA PRO A 107 -57.18 -28.59 36.40
C PRO A 107 -56.83 -30.05 36.72
N VAL A 108 -56.74 -30.89 35.69
CA VAL A 108 -56.31 -32.28 35.82
C VAL A 108 -54.79 -32.23 35.94
N GLU A 109 -54.28 -32.36 37.16
CA GLU A 109 -52.85 -32.44 37.39
C GLU A 109 -52.37 -33.90 37.37
N LEU A 110 -51.28 -34.15 36.64
CA LEU A 110 -50.58 -35.43 36.68
C LEU A 110 -49.79 -35.54 37.98
N THR A 111 -49.81 -36.71 38.61
CA THR A 111 -48.95 -37.00 39.78
C THR A 111 -47.48 -37.09 39.37
N SER A 112 -46.55 -37.04 40.33
CA SER A 112 -45.10 -37.12 40.07
C SER A 112 -44.70 -38.40 39.31
N GLU A 113 -45.34 -39.52 39.62
CA GLU A 113 -45.13 -40.82 38.97
C GLU A 113 -45.67 -40.81 37.54
N GLU A 114 -46.89 -40.30 37.32
CA GLU A 114 -47.49 -40.16 36.00
C GLU A 114 -46.69 -39.20 35.09
N ARG A 115 -46.11 -38.14 35.67
CA ARG A 115 -45.19 -37.22 34.96
C ARG A 115 -43.89 -37.92 34.55
N TYR A 116 -43.35 -38.79 35.39
CA TYR A 116 -42.13 -39.54 35.09
C TYR A 116 -42.38 -40.59 34.00
N GLU A 117 -43.51 -41.30 34.06
CA GLU A 117 -43.96 -42.23 33.01
C GLU A 117 -44.12 -41.50 31.67
N LEU A 118 -44.85 -40.39 31.64
CA LEU A 118 -45.03 -39.58 30.44
C LEU A 118 -43.69 -39.06 29.88
N LYS A 119 -42.80 -38.56 30.74
CA LYS A 119 -41.48 -38.06 30.34
C LYS A 119 -40.65 -39.16 29.66
N ASN A 120 -40.61 -40.35 30.24
CA ASN A 120 -39.85 -41.48 29.67
C ASN A 120 -40.41 -41.88 28.31
N VAL A 121 -41.73 -41.92 28.17
CA VAL A 121 -42.37 -42.30 26.91
C VAL A 121 -42.17 -41.24 25.83
N VAL A 122 -42.32 -39.95 26.17
CA VAL A 122 -42.02 -38.85 25.24
C VAL A 122 -40.56 -38.87 24.80
N GLN A 123 -39.63 -39.15 25.71
CA GLN A 123 -38.20 -39.27 25.39
C GLN A 123 -37.93 -40.44 24.44
N GLN A 124 -38.59 -41.59 24.64
CA GLN A 124 -38.48 -42.74 23.73
C GLN A 124 -39.06 -42.46 22.34
N THR A 125 -40.21 -41.78 22.26
CA THR A 125 -40.82 -41.37 20.97
C THR A 125 -39.90 -40.39 20.23
N LEU A 126 -39.32 -39.44 20.93
CA LEU A 126 -38.35 -38.49 20.38
C LEU A 126 -37.10 -39.19 19.86
N SER A 127 -36.53 -40.13 20.61
CA SER A 127 -35.35 -40.88 20.16
C SER A 127 -35.66 -41.73 18.93
N LYS A 128 -36.84 -42.35 18.87
CA LYS A 128 -37.28 -43.13 17.69
C LYS A 128 -37.44 -42.23 16.46
N ARG A 129 -38.15 -41.10 16.59
CA ARG A 129 -38.30 -40.13 15.48
C ARG A 129 -36.96 -39.56 15.00
N PHE A 130 -36.05 -39.29 15.92
CA PHE A 130 -34.71 -38.81 15.56
C PHE A 130 -33.93 -39.89 14.79
N SER A 131 -34.02 -41.15 15.21
CA SER A 131 -33.44 -42.29 14.50
C SER A 131 -34.07 -42.48 13.11
N ASP A 132 -35.39 -42.35 12.97
CA ASP A 132 -36.07 -42.47 11.68
C ASP A 132 -35.71 -41.31 10.74
N PHE A 133 -35.63 -40.10 11.28
CA PHE A 133 -35.22 -38.91 10.52
C PHE A 133 -33.78 -39.02 10.02
N THR A 134 -32.85 -39.45 10.87
CA THR A 134 -31.45 -39.68 10.47
C THR A 134 -31.32 -40.78 9.42
N CYS A 135 -32.01 -41.91 9.60
CA CYS A 135 -32.06 -42.98 8.61
C CYS A 135 -32.65 -42.51 7.26
N ASN A 136 -33.67 -41.66 7.27
CA ASN A 136 -34.26 -41.10 6.05
C ASN A 136 -33.37 -40.05 5.38
N LEU A 137 -32.60 -39.27 6.15
CA LEU A 137 -31.59 -38.34 5.62
C LEU A 137 -30.41 -39.07 4.97
N GLU A 138 -29.97 -40.18 5.57
CA GLU A 138 -28.94 -41.06 5.01
C GLU A 138 -29.40 -41.64 3.67
N LYS A 139 -30.64 -42.15 3.60
CA LYS A 139 -31.25 -42.65 2.35
C LYS A 139 -31.38 -41.57 1.28
N ALA A 140 -31.47 -40.29 1.66
CA ALA A 140 -31.57 -39.15 0.74
C ALA A 140 -30.21 -38.62 0.26
N ASN A 141 -29.07 -39.24 0.64
CA ASN A 141 -27.71 -38.79 0.31
C ASN A 141 -27.44 -37.31 0.65
N ILE A 142 -28.10 -36.77 1.68
CA ILE A 142 -27.81 -35.42 2.17
C ILE A 142 -26.58 -35.54 3.07
N PRO A 143 -25.47 -34.85 2.78
CA PRO A 143 -24.24 -35.00 3.53
C PRO A 143 -24.48 -34.69 5.01
N GLN A 144 -24.23 -35.69 5.86
CA GLN A 144 -24.24 -35.52 7.30
C GLN A 144 -23.14 -34.53 7.65
N TYR A 145 -23.53 -33.43 8.30
CA TYR A 145 -22.56 -32.54 8.92
C TYR A 145 -21.86 -33.33 10.03
N ASP A 146 -20.58 -33.64 9.83
CA ASP A 146 -19.69 -34.21 10.84
C ASP A 146 -19.73 -33.33 12.10
N SER A 147 -20.54 -33.72 13.07
CA SER A 147 -20.38 -33.27 14.45
C SER A 147 -20.84 -34.38 15.37
N MET A 148 -19.84 -35.13 15.87
CA MET A 148 -19.81 -35.68 17.22
C MET A 148 -20.68 -34.87 18.21
N ASP A 149 -21.33 -35.58 19.14
CA ASP A 149 -22.32 -35.12 20.15
C ASP A 149 -23.81 -35.32 19.81
N SER A 150 -24.15 -36.39 19.12
CA SER A 150 -25.55 -36.80 18.91
C SER A 150 -26.28 -37.22 20.20
N HIS A 151 -25.57 -37.70 21.24
CA HIS A 151 -26.17 -38.05 22.53
C HIS A 151 -26.29 -36.90 23.53
N LEU A 152 -25.46 -35.86 23.40
CA LEU A 152 -25.46 -34.70 24.32
C LEU A 152 -26.50 -33.63 23.95
N LYS A 153 -27.03 -33.65 22.72
CA LYS A 153 -27.94 -32.61 22.24
C LYS A 153 -29.42 -32.85 22.56
N LEU A 154 -29.89 -34.09 22.70
CA LEU A 154 -31.33 -34.36 22.89
C LEU A 154 -31.86 -33.84 24.24
N SER A 155 -31.04 -33.85 25.30
CA SER A 155 -31.39 -33.25 26.60
C SER A 155 -31.37 -31.71 26.58
N SER A 156 -30.58 -31.11 25.68
CA SER A 156 -30.48 -29.65 25.52
C SER A 156 -31.61 -29.05 24.66
N TYR A 157 -32.21 -29.84 23.77
CA TYR A 157 -33.36 -29.40 22.96
C TYR A 157 -34.68 -29.39 23.74
N LEU A 158 -34.78 -30.17 24.83
CA LEU A 158 -35.98 -30.22 25.67
C LEU A 158 -36.06 -29.06 26.68
N ASN A 159 -35.02 -28.23 26.80
CA ASN A 159 -35.05 -26.93 27.50
C ASN A 159 -33.79 -26.12 27.16
N PRO A 160 -33.73 -25.40 26.03
CA PRO A 160 -32.75 -24.33 25.92
C PRO A 160 -33.37 -23.14 26.65
N SER A 161 -32.94 -22.86 27.88
CA SER A 161 -33.13 -21.50 28.38
C SER A 161 -32.51 -20.55 27.34
N LEU A 162 -33.20 -19.46 27.02
CA LEU A 162 -32.79 -18.44 26.03
C LEU A 162 -31.27 -18.14 26.05
N PRO A 163 -30.58 -18.09 27.22
CA PRO A 163 -29.14 -17.92 27.31
C PRO A 163 -28.28 -18.95 26.56
N VAL A 164 -28.65 -20.23 26.58
CA VAL A 164 -27.81 -21.32 26.01
C VAL A 164 -27.76 -21.25 24.48
N LYS A 165 -28.87 -20.84 23.86
CA LYS A 165 -28.93 -20.66 22.40
C LYS A 165 -28.09 -19.47 21.94
N ILE A 166 -28.16 -18.35 22.65
CA ILE A 166 -27.35 -17.16 22.39
C ILE A 166 -25.86 -17.50 22.53
N LEU A 167 -25.49 -18.26 23.57
CA LEU A 167 -24.11 -18.66 23.82
C LEU A 167 -23.56 -19.58 22.72
N PHE A 168 -24.41 -20.45 22.16
CA PHE A 168 -24.05 -21.30 21.03
C PHE A 168 -23.88 -20.50 19.72
N GLU A 169 -24.75 -19.53 19.47
CA GLU A 169 -24.64 -18.63 18.31
C GLU A 169 -23.36 -17.77 18.36
N GLU A 170 -23.03 -17.23 19.54
CA GLU A 170 -21.79 -16.47 19.75
C GLU A 170 -20.55 -17.36 19.60
N LYS A 171 -20.57 -18.60 20.10
CA LYS A 171 -19.50 -19.57 19.88
C LYS A 171 -19.27 -19.86 18.39
N LEU A 172 -20.35 -20.00 17.61
CA LEU A 172 -20.24 -20.21 16.16
C LEU A 172 -19.66 -18.98 15.43
N LYS A 173 -20.03 -17.76 15.84
CA LYS A 173 -19.43 -16.53 15.31
C LYS A 173 -17.94 -16.45 15.62
N LEU A 174 -17.54 -16.79 16.86
CA LEU A 174 -16.16 -16.80 17.29
C LEU A 174 -15.31 -17.78 16.47
N ASN A 175 -15.80 -19.01 16.27
CA ASN A 175 -15.09 -20.01 15.45
C ASN A 175 -14.87 -19.51 14.01
N LYS A 176 -15.89 -18.90 13.40
CA LYS A 176 -15.76 -18.31 12.06
C LYS A 176 -14.69 -17.21 12.01
N GLN A 177 -14.61 -16.38 13.04
CA GLN A 177 -13.59 -15.33 13.13
C GLN A 177 -12.19 -15.92 13.34
N GLN A 178 -12.05 -16.97 14.15
CA GLN A 178 -10.78 -17.68 14.36
C GLN A 178 -10.28 -18.36 13.07
N ASP A 179 -11.17 -18.99 12.30
CA ASP A 179 -10.83 -19.58 11.00
C ASP A 179 -10.36 -18.52 10.00
N LEU A 180 -11.02 -17.35 9.99
CA LEU A 180 -10.62 -16.24 9.13
C LEU A 180 -9.26 -15.68 9.55
N TYR A 181 -9.02 -15.54 10.85
CA TYR A 181 -7.72 -15.12 11.39
C TYR A 181 -6.60 -16.09 11.00
N TYR A 182 -6.85 -17.39 11.12
CA TYR A 182 -5.86 -18.42 10.74
C TYR A 182 -5.52 -18.37 9.25
N LYS A 183 -6.53 -18.20 8.39
CA LYS A 183 -6.32 -18.01 6.94
C LYS A 183 -5.48 -16.77 6.64
N ASN A 184 -5.77 -15.66 7.31
CA ASN A 184 -5.01 -14.42 7.15
C ASN A 184 -3.55 -14.59 7.62
N LEU A 185 -3.32 -15.29 8.74
CA LEU A 185 -1.98 -15.59 9.24
C LEU A 185 -1.14 -16.37 8.22
N ILE A 186 -1.72 -17.39 7.59
CA ILE A 186 -1.05 -18.15 6.52
C ILE A 186 -0.70 -17.23 5.34
N GLN A 187 -1.62 -16.32 4.98
CA GLN A 187 -1.41 -15.39 3.88
C GLN A 187 -0.28 -14.39 4.19
N TYR A 188 -0.25 -13.83 5.40
CA TYR A 188 0.84 -12.95 5.85
C TYR A 188 2.19 -13.68 5.89
N TYR A 189 2.21 -14.94 6.34
CA TYR A 189 3.42 -15.75 6.34
C TYR A 189 4.00 -15.94 4.93
N LYS A 190 3.15 -16.25 3.94
CA LYS A 190 3.58 -16.35 2.53
C LYS A 190 4.15 -15.03 2.00
N ILE A 191 3.51 -13.91 2.31
CA ILE A 191 3.99 -12.58 1.90
C ILE A 191 5.36 -12.29 2.51
N LEU A 192 5.57 -12.65 3.79
CA LEU A 192 6.87 -12.51 4.46
C LEU A 192 7.95 -13.38 3.81
N GLU A 193 7.64 -14.63 3.47
CA GLU A 193 8.58 -15.50 2.73
C GLU A 193 8.97 -14.90 1.38
N ASP A 194 8.00 -14.39 0.62
CA ASP A 194 8.26 -13.76 -0.68
C ASP A 194 9.08 -12.48 -0.53
N PHE A 195 8.81 -11.68 0.51
CA PHE A 195 9.59 -10.50 0.85
C PHE A 195 11.04 -10.85 1.19
N ILE A 196 11.27 -11.90 1.98
CA ILE A 196 12.61 -12.39 2.31
C ILE A 196 13.33 -12.86 1.04
N LYS A 197 12.67 -13.63 0.17
CA LYS A 197 13.25 -14.07 -1.12
C LYS A 197 13.64 -12.89 -2.00
N LEU A 198 12.78 -11.88 -2.10
CA LEU A 198 13.06 -10.63 -2.84
C LEU A 198 14.27 -9.89 -2.26
N ARG A 199 14.31 -9.73 -0.94
CA ARG A 199 15.38 -9.00 -0.24
C ARG A 199 16.72 -9.73 -0.29
N VAL A 200 16.73 -11.05 -0.15
CA VAL A 200 17.97 -11.84 -0.06
C VAL A 200 18.51 -12.20 -1.45
N ASN A 201 17.65 -12.58 -2.40
CA ASN A 201 18.12 -13.11 -3.68
C ASN A 201 18.12 -12.06 -4.80
N LYS A 202 17.05 -11.26 -4.91
CA LYS A 202 16.86 -10.34 -6.06
C LYS A 202 17.53 -8.98 -5.86
N PHE A 203 17.47 -8.42 -4.66
CA PHE A 203 18.06 -7.10 -4.41
C PHE A 203 19.59 -7.10 -4.54
N PRO A 204 20.33 -8.03 -3.91
CA PRO A 204 21.79 -8.04 -3.98
C PRO A 204 22.30 -8.31 -5.39
N SER A 205 21.67 -9.20 -6.14
CA SER A 205 22.03 -9.48 -7.54
C SER A 205 21.79 -8.28 -8.45
N CYS A 206 20.69 -7.55 -8.26
CA CYS A 206 20.39 -6.33 -9.02
C CYS A 206 21.37 -5.20 -8.69
N CYS A 207 21.72 -5.02 -7.41
CA CYS A 207 22.74 -4.07 -6.97
C CYS A 207 24.13 -4.42 -7.53
N GLN A 208 24.50 -5.70 -7.51
CA GLN A 208 25.78 -6.16 -8.05
C GLN A 208 25.85 -5.96 -9.58
N GLY A 209 24.75 -6.19 -10.30
CA GLY A 209 24.63 -5.88 -11.73
C GLY A 209 24.85 -4.38 -12.01
N LYS A 210 24.22 -3.49 -11.24
CA LYS A 210 24.43 -2.04 -11.38
C LYS A 210 25.87 -1.61 -11.08
N VAL A 211 26.50 -2.19 -10.05
CA VAL A 211 27.91 -1.90 -9.75
C VAL A 211 28.82 -2.32 -10.92
N GLN A 212 28.54 -3.47 -11.54
CA GLN A 212 29.27 -3.89 -12.75
C GLN A 212 29.03 -2.93 -13.92
N GLU A 213 27.79 -2.48 -14.13
CA GLU A 213 27.45 -1.49 -15.15
C GLU A 213 28.24 -0.18 -14.97
N TYR A 214 28.30 0.36 -13.75
CA TYR A 214 29.13 1.53 -13.44
C TYR A 214 30.62 1.28 -13.68
N ASN A 215 31.13 0.09 -13.36
CA ASN A 215 32.51 -0.28 -13.66
C ASN A 215 32.80 -0.30 -15.17
N TYR A 216 31.86 -0.80 -15.99
CA TYR A 216 31.98 -0.74 -17.45
C TYR A 216 31.92 0.70 -17.97
N LEU A 217 31.01 1.53 -17.44
CA LEU A 217 30.89 2.93 -17.81
C LEU A 217 32.18 3.70 -17.51
N ASN A 218 32.79 3.48 -16.34
CA ASN A 218 34.08 4.07 -15.96
C ASN A 218 35.20 3.62 -16.90
N LYS A 219 35.26 2.33 -17.25
CA LYS A 219 36.24 1.83 -18.25
C LYS A 219 36.03 2.49 -19.62
N MET A 220 34.78 2.67 -20.04
CA MET A 220 34.46 3.34 -21.31
C MET A 220 34.92 4.80 -21.30
N TYR A 221 34.72 5.53 -20.19
CA TYR A 221 35.24 6.89 -20.05
C TYR A 221 36.77 6.95 -20.04
N GLY A 222 37.43 5.99 -19.39
CA GLY A 222 38.89 5.85 -19.45
C GLY A 222 39.41 5.68 -20.88
N LEU A 223 38.84 4.73 -21.63
CA LEU A 223 39.17 4.51 -23.04
C LEU A 223 38.89 5.75 -23.89
N ARG A 224 37.78 6.46 -23.64
CA ARG A 224 37.45 7.71 -24.35
C ARG A 224 38.50 8.80 -24.09
N ALA A 225 39.00 8.89 -22.86
CA ALA A 225 40.08 9.81 -22.51
C ALA A 225 41.39 9.42 -23.20
N GLU A 226 41.75 8.14 -23.25
CA GLU A 226 42.94 7.65 -23.97
C GLU A 226 42.86 7.91 -25.48
N VAL A 227 41.69 7.72 -26.08
CA VAL A 227 41.44 8.03 -27.50
C VAL A 227 41.58 9.53 -27.75
N LEU A 228 41.02 10.37 -26.88
CA LEU A 228 41.17 11.83 -26.97
C LEU A 228 42.64 12.25 -26.85
N ASN A 229 43.36 11.69 -25.89
CA ASN A 229 44.79 11.96 -25.70
C ASN A 229 45.59 11.55 -26.94
N SER A 230 45.31 10.35 -27.49
CA SER A 230 45.94 9.88 -28.72
C SER A 230 45.61 10.77 -29.92
N LYS A 231 44.37 11.27 -30.02
CA LYS A 231 43.95 12.21 -31.06
C LYS A 231 44.66 13.56 -30.95
N VAL A 232 44.82 14.09 -29.72
CA VAL A 232 45.60 15.31 -29.48
C VAL A 232 47.06 15.10 -29.85
N ASN A 233 47.66 13.98 -29.44
CA ASN A 233 49.04 13.64 -29.81
C ASN A 233 49.21 13.54 -31.33
N LEU A 234 48.29 12.87 -32.03
CA LEU A 234 48.27 12.84 -33.49
C LEU A 234 48.09 14.24 -34.09
N GLY A 235 47.26 15.09 -33.49
CA GLY A 235 47.14 16.50 -33.86
C GLY A 235 48.48 17.22 -33.80
N ILE A 236 49.20 17.11 -32.68
CA ILE A 236 50.54 17.70 -32.50
C ILE A 236 51.54 17.15 -33.55
N PHE A 237 51.51 15.85 -33.82
CA PHE A 237 52.38 15.19 -34.81
C PHE A 237 52.00 15.48 -36.28
N THR A 238 50.77 15.90 -36.55
CA THR A 238 50.32 16.25 -37.91
C THR A 238 50.45 17.75 -38.17
N GLU A 239 50.17 18.59 -37.18
CA GLU A 239 50.41 20.03 -37.19
C GLU A 239 51.89 20.35 -37.40
N THR A 240 52.79 19.51 -36.88
CA THR A 240 54.24 19.61 -37.13
C THR A 240 54.59 19.61 -38.62
N LYS A 241 53.80 19.07 -39.56
CA LYS A 241 54.14 19.19 -40.99
C LYS A 241 53.98 20.62 -41.52
N SER A 242 52.91 21.31 -41.12
CA SER A 242 52.68 22.73 -41.47
C SER A 242 53.66 23.63 -40.72
N SER A 243 53.79 23.42 -39.40
CA SER A 243 54.70 24.18 -38.56
C SER A 243 56.17 23.99 -38.95
N LEU A 244 56.57 22.80 -39.40
CA LEU A 244 57.94 22.54 -39.91
C LEU A 244 58.21 23.23 -41.24
N ALA A 245 57.20 23.39 -42.10
CA ALA A 245 57.33 24.23 -43.29
C ALA A 245 57.52 25.71 -42.91
N SER A 246 56.74 26.21 -41.93
CA SER A 246 56.91 27.56 -41.38
C SER A 246 58.27 27.76 -40.73
N TYR A 247 58.75 26.82 -39.90
CA TYR A 247 60.09 26.87 -39.30
C TYR A 247 61.19 26.85 -40.36
N LYS A 248 61.05 26.04 -41.42
CA LYS A 248 61.99 26.07 -42.56
C LYS A 248 62.00 27.42 -43.26
N GLY A 249 60.84 28.07 -43.41
CA GLY A 249 60.71 29.43 -43.94
C GLY A 249 61.45 30.45 -43.08
N ILE A 250 61.19 30.45 -41.77
CA ILE A 250 61.85 31.35 -40.81
C ILE A 250 63.37 31.15 -40.79
N ILE A 251 63.85 29.89 -40.84
CA ILE A 251 65.29 29.61 -40.90
C ILE A 251 65.93 30.18 -42.17
N LYS A 252 65.23 30.12 -43.31
CA LYS A 252 65.72 30.69 -44.56
C LYS A 252 65.81 32.23 -44.47
N GLU A 253 64.76 32.87 -43.95
CA GLU A 253 64.75 34.32 -43.73
C GLU A 253 65.85 34.77 -42.77
N LEU A 254 66.03 34.07 -41.65
CA LEU A 254 67.11 34.35 -40.68
C LEU A 254 68.49 34.23 -41.32
N LYS A 255 68.73 33.22 -42.17
CA LYS A 255 70.00 33.08 -42.90
C LYS A 255 70.22 34.22 -43.88
N GLU A 256 69.19 34.67 -44.58
CA GLU A 256 69.28 35.84 -45.47
C GLU A 256 69.56 37.13 -44.70
N GLN A 257 68.88 37.35 -43.57
CA GLN A 257 69.14 38.48 -42.68
C GLN A 257 70.56 38.44 -42.10
N GLN A 258 71.04 37.29 -41.66
CA GLN A 258 72.43 37.13 -41.20
C GLN A 258 73.43 37.45 -42.32
N LYS A 259 73.15 37.06 -43.56
CA LYS A 259 74.02 37.39 -44.70
C LYS A 259 74.02 38.90 -44.98
N LYS A 260 72.86 39.55 -44.95
CA LYS A 260 72.74 41.02 -45.09
C LYS A 260 73.49 41.75 -43.98
N SER A 261 73.29 41.35 -42.73
CA SER A 261 73.97 41.96 -41.58
C SER A 261 75.49 41.77 -41.65
N LYS A 262 75.99 40.58 -42.04
CA LYS A 262 77.43 40.36 -42.28
C LYS A 262 77.97 41.30 -43.37
N TYR A 263 77.23 41.50 -44.46
CA TYR A 263 77.62 42.41 -45.52
C TYR A 263 77.65 43.87 -45.04
N GLU A 264 76.66 44.30 -44.27
CA GLU A 264 76.63 45.64 -43.67
C GLU A 264 77.79 45.87 -42.70
N ILE A 265 78.11 44.87 -41.87
CA ILE A 265 79.28 44.92 -40.96
C ILE A 265 80.58 45.08 -41.75
N LEU A 266 80.74 44.33 -42.85
CA LEU A 266 81.91 44.46 -43.72
C LEU A 266 82.00 45.86 -44.33
N LYS A 267 80.90 46.36 -44.90
CA LYS A 267 80.82 47.71 -45.48
C LYS A 267 81.15 48.80 -44.44
N LEU A 268 80.66 48.66 -43.21
CA LEU A 268 80.97 49.59 -42.12
C LEU A 268 82.43 49.52 -41.69
N ARG A 269 83.05 48.32 -41.71
CA ARG A 269 84.50 48.19 -41.46
C ARG A 269 85.32 48.88 -42.54
N GLU A 270 85.00 48.64 -43.81
CA GLU A 270 85.66 49.31 -44.94
C GLU A 270 85.54 50.84 -44.84
N LEU A 271 84.35 51.34 -44.50
CA LEU A 271 84.12 52.77 -44.29
C LEU A 271 84.96 53.31 -43.12
N LYS A 272 85.07 52.56 -42.01
CA LYS A 272 85.92 52.93 -40.88
C LYS A 272 87.40 52.99 -41.26
N GLU A 273 87.88 52.04 -42.06
CA GLU A 273 89.25 52.04 -42.56
C GLU A 273 89.51 53.22 -43.51
N GLN A 274 88.58 53.51 -44.43
CA GLN A 274 88.66 54.69 -45.29
C GLN A 274 88.70 55.98 -44.48
N TYR A 275 87.86 56.10 -43.45
CA TYR A 275 87.87 57.26 -42.55
C TYR A 275 89.19 57.41 -41.80
N LEU A 276 89.75 56.31 -41.26
CA LEU A 276 91.06 56.30 -40.62
C LEU A 276 92.18 56.72 -41.58
N GLN A 277 92.14 56.27 -42.84
CA GLN A 277 93.11 56.68 -43.86
C GLN A 277 93.02 58.18 -44.18
N VAL A 278 91.81 58.71 -44.35
CA VAL A 278 91.59 60.14 -44.63
C VAL A 278 92.03 60.99 -43.43
N SER A 279 91.63 60.60 -42.21
CA SER A 279 92.02 61.29 -40.97
C SER A 279 93.54 61.29 -40.78
N ASN A 280 94.22 60.16 -41.01
CA ASN A 280 95.67 60.08 -40.91
C ASN A 280 96.38 60.92 -41.98
N LYS A 281 95.87 60.97 -43.22
CA LYS A 281 96.42 61.83 -44.28
C LYS A 281 96.27 63.31 -43.92
N GLN A 282 95.07 63.73 -43.53
CA GLN A 282 94.80 65.11 -43.12
C GLN A 282 95.65 65.52 -41.91
N PHE A 283 95.77 64.65 -40.90
CA PHE A 283 96.61 64.90 -39.74
C PHE A 283 98.09 65.02 -40.12
N ASN A 284 98.58 64.15 -41.01
CA ASN A 284 99.97 64.19 -41.48
C ASN A 284 100.26 65.46 -42.31
N GLU A 285 99.33 65.91 -43.16
CA GLU A 285 99.45 67.17 -43.90
C GLU A 285 99.48 68.41 -42.98
N ILE A 286 98.65 68.40 -41.93
CA ILE A 286 98.69 69.45 -40.89
C ILE A 286 100.01 69.39 -40.11
N LEU A 287 100.51 68.20 -39.79
CA LEU A 287 101.78 68.04 -39.08
C LEU A 287 102.98 68.51 -39.90
N THR A 288 103.03 68.19 -41.20
CA THR A 288 104.12 68.62 -42.09
C THR A 288 104.09 70.13 -42.31
N SER A 289 102.92 70.71 -42.55
CA SER A 289 102.77 72.17 -42.64
C SER A 289 103.20 72.85 -41.35
N TYR A 290 102.79 72.34 -40.17
CA TYR A 290 103.24 72.85 -38.87
C TYR A 290 104.76 72.80 -38.71
N LYS A 291 105.40 71.67 -39.06
CA LYS A 291 106.88 71.55 -39.02
C LYS A 291 107.56 72.56 -39.94
N HIS A 292 107.03 72.76 -41.14
CA HIS A 292 107.53 73.78 -42.07
C HIS A 292 107.39 75.19 -41.51
N TYR A 293 106.24 75.54 -40.94
CA TYR A 293 106.03 76.84 -40.29
C TYR A 293 106.97 77.05 -39.11
N LYS A 294 107.14 76.04 -38.24
CA LYS A 294 108.07 76.10 -37.11
C LYS A 294 109.52 76.31 -37.56
N ALA A 295 109.98 75.55 -38.55
CA ALA A 295 111.32 75.69 -39.09
C ALA A 295 111.55 77.07 -39.73
N SER A 296 110.54 77.60 -40.45
CA SER A 296 110.60 78.96 -41.01
C SER A 296 110.63 80.02 -39.90
N TYR A 297 109.83 79.85 -38.84
CA TYR A 297 109.85 80.75 -37.68
C TYR A 297 111.20 80.73 -36.95
N GLU A 298 111.79 79.55 -36.74
CA GLU A 298 113.14 79.43 -36.15
C GLU A 298 114.21 80.09 -37.01
N LYS A 299 114.15 79.94 -38.34
CA LYS A 299 115.05 80.65 -39.26
C LYS A 299 114.90 82.17 -39.16
N ILE A 300 113.66 82.66 -39.12
CA ILE A 300 113.37 84.10 -38.95
C ILE A 300 113.85 84.58 -37.57
N LYS A 301 113.67 83.79 -36.52
CA LYS A 301 114.16 84.09 -35.17
C LYS A 301 115.69 84.21 -35.15
N ILE A 302 116.41 83.25 -35.75
CA ILE A 302 117.87 83.30 -35.89
C ILE A 302 118.31 84.53 -36.70
N LEU A 303 117.59 84.88 -37.78
CA LEU A 303 117.86 86.08 -38.56
C LEU A 303 117.65 87.36 -37.73
N HIS A 304 116.57 87.44 -36.96
CA HIS A 304 116.32 88.56 -36.05
C HIS A 304 117.35 88.65 -34.92
N GLU A 305 117.73 87.54 -34.31
CA GLU A 305 118.79 87.50 -33.31
C GLU A 305 120.13 87.98 -33.90
N LYS A 306 120.45 87.60 -35.14
CA LYS A 306 121.64 88.08 -35.85
C LYS A 306 121.58 89.57 -36.23
N LEU A 307 120.40 90.09 -36.58
CA LEU A 307 120.18 91.50 -36.92
C LEU A 307 120.10 92.42 -35.70
N ASN A 308 119.73 91.91 -34.53
CA ASN A 308 119.73 92.67 -33.27
C ASN A 308 121.08 92.63 -32.52
N LEU A 309 122.07 91.90 -33.05
CA LEU A 309 123.45 91.81 -32.54
C LEU A 309 124.46 92.62 -33.40
N SER A 310 123.98 93.46 -34.33
CA SER A 310 124.79 94.42 -35.10
C SER A 310 124.45 95.86 -34.73
#